data_AF-A0A7K1SLH0-F1
#
_entry.id   AF-A0A7K1SLH0-F1
#
_cell.length_a   1.000
_cell.length_b   1.000
_cell.length_c   1.000
_cell.angle_alpha   90.00
_cell.angle_beta   90.00
_cell.angle_gamma   90.00
#
_symmetry.space_group_name_H-M   'P 1'
#
loop_
_entity.id
_entity.type
_entity.pdbx_description
1 polymer ?
#
loop_
_entity_poly.entity_id
_entity_poly.type
_entity_poly.pdbx_seq_one_letter_code
_entity_poly.pdbx_strand_id
1 'polypeptide(L)'
;MKPLLLAISILFASSTSLVAQKPAVNQSVENEKFALLNNGATLGMIIKSVIKADKQRLKLTDQQLPKAKEIITKAVVNFNDGIKKLKASGMNQKKLRVLAVGVEDEKVLAYKAILTPEQYKILVTQHKKVYPESKVS
;
A
#
# COMPACT_ATOMS: atom_id res chain seq x y z
N MET A 1 1.19 68.27 -33.32
CA MET A 1 1.43 67.25 -34.37
C MET A 1 2.14 66.06 -33.73
N LYS A 2 1.67 64.83 -33.99
CA LYS A 2 2.37 63.57 -33.64
C LYS A 2 3.72 63.50 -34.39
N PRO A 3 4.73 62.84 -33.80
CA PRO A 3 4.95 61.40 -34.06
C PRO A 3 5.09 60.65 -32.72
N LEU A 4 4.42 59.54 -32.40
CA LEU A 4 4.38 58.18 -32.99
C LEU A 4 5.76 57.55 -33.24
N LEU A 5 5.98 56.42 -32.54
CA LEU A 5 7.09 55.45 -32.62
C LEU A 5 8.37 55.97 -31.94
N LEU A 6 9.10 55.23 -31.12
CA LEU A 6 9.31 53.80 -31.04
C LEU A 6 10.11 53.55 -29.74
N ALA A 7 9.64 52.73 -28.80
CA ALA A 7 10.49 52.04 -27.82
C ALA A 7 9.61 51.11 -26.98
N ILE A 8 9.25 49.98 -27.59
CA ILE A 8 8.69 48.84 -26.87
C ILE A 8 9.75 48.37 -25.88
N SER A 9 9.30 48.23 -24.64
CA SER A 9 10.04 47.90 -23.45
C SER A 9 11.02 46.75 -23.64
N ILE A 10 12.24 46.99 -23.15
CA ILE A 10 13.31 46.03 -22.94
C ILE A 10 12.76 44.74 -22.32
N LEU A 11 12.96 43.63 -23.04
CA LEU A 11 12.94 42.27 -22.52
C LEU A 11 13.85 42.21 -21.28
N PHE A 12 13.29 41.99 -20.08
CA PHE A 12 13.95 41.26 -19.00
C PHE A 12 12.94 40.92 -17.91
N ALA A 13 12.25 39.80 -18.09
CA ALA A 13 11.72 38.98 -17.01
C ALA A 13 11.35 37.61 -17.60
N SER A 14 12.37 36.86 -17.99
CA SER A 14 12.21 35.43 -18.25
C SER A 14 11.71 34.79 -16.97
N SER A 15 10.43 34.46 -16.97
CA SER A 15 9.73 33.75 -15.92
C SER A 15 10.36 32.37 -15.71
N THR A 16 11.36 32.24 -14.85
CA THR A 16 11.71 30.94 -14.27
C THR A 16 10.70 30.62 -13.17
N SER A 17 9.47 30.32 -13.58
CA SER A 17 8.54 29.57 -12.74
C SER A 17 9.00 28.11 -12.76
N LEU A 18 10.09 27.81 -12.04
CA LEU A 18 10.28 26.50 -11.45
C LEU A 18 9.12 26.31 -10.49
N VAL A 19 8.00 25.80 -10.99
CA VAL A 19 7.00 25.18 -10.15
C VAL A 19 7.67 23.92 -9.63
N ALA A 20 8.37 24.08 -8.51
CA ALA A 20 8.72 22.99 -7.62
C ALA A 20 7.41 22.23 -7.36
N GLN A 21 7.27 21.08 -8.00
CA GLN A 21 6.23 20.12 -7.69
C GLN A 21 6.46 19.72 -6.23
N LYS A 22 5.67 20.36 -5.37
CA LYS A 22 5.51 20.03 -3.96
C LYS A 22 5.34 18.50 -3.88
N PRO A 23 6.16 17.76 -3.11
CA PRO A 23 5.94 16.33 -2.97
C PRO A 23 4.54 16.18 -2.39
N ALA A 24 3.71 15.42 -3.09
CA ALA A 24 2.35 15.14 -2.68
C ALA A 24 2.39 14.38 -1.35
N VAL A 25 2.30 15.15 -0.25
CA VAL A 25 1.94 14.67 1.09
C VAL A 25 0.48 14.23 1.03
N ASN A 26 0.24 13.10 0.37
CA ASN A 26 -0.99 12.29 0.33
C ASN A 26 -0.87 11.20 -0.75
N GLN A 27 0.31 10.61 -0.96
CA GLN A 27 0.38 9.28 -1.57
C GLN A 27 -0.22 8.29 -0.57
N SER A 28 -1.55 8.13 -0.66
CA SER A 28 -2.29 7.12 0.07
C SER A 28 -1.57 5.79 -0.14
N VAL A 29 -1.20 5.15 0.97
CA VAL A 29 -0.63 3.80 1.06
C VAL A 29 -1.45 2.78 0.24
N GLU A 30 -2.70 3.13 -0.07
CA GLU A 30 -3.61 2.39 -0.94
C GLU A 30 -3.12 2.33 -2.40
N ASN A 31 -2.59 3.41 -2.97
CA ASN A 31 -2.05 3.38 -4.34
C ASN A 31 -0.81 2.46 -4.45
N GLU A 32 0.01 2.40 -3.42
CA GLU A 32 1.18 1.51 -3.40
C GLU A 32 0.78 0.03 -3.30
N LYS A 33 -0.29 -0.29 -2.57
CA LYS A 33 -0.81 -1.67 -2.49
C LYS A 33 -1.55 -2.10 -3.76
N PHE A 34 -2.24 -1.18 -4.44
CA PHE A 34 -2.99 -1.48 -5.68
C PHE A 34 -2.12 -1.51 -6.95
N ALA A 35 -0.93 -0.91 -6.94
CA ALA A 35 0.03 -0.98 -8.03
C ALA A 35 0.70 -2.37 -8.19
N LEU A 36 0.64 -3.23 -7.17
CA LEU A 36 1.34 -4.53 -7.17
C LEU A 36 0.83 -5.52 -8.23
N LEU A 37 -0.42 -5.43 -8.65
CA LEU A 37 -1.02 -6.37 -9.62
C LEU A 37 -0.84 -5.95 -11.08
N ASN A 38 -0.39 -4.72 -11.34
CA ASN A 38 -0.21 -4.18 -12.70
C ASN A 38 1.26 -3.87 -13.05
N ASN A 39 2.21 -4.01 -12.11
CA ASN A 39 3.64 -3.66 -12.30
C ASN A 39 4.60 -4.87 -12.48
N GLY A 40 4.09 -6.07 -12.74
CA GLY A 40 4.94 -7.26 -12.98
C GLY A 40 5.56 -7.91 -11.73
N ALA A 41 5.11 -7.54 -10.52
CA ALA A 41 5.53 -8.22 -9.30
C ALA A 41 4.93 -9.64 -9.25
N THR A 42 5.79 -10.66 -9.14
CA THR A 42 5.33 -12.04 -8.96
C THR A 42 4.79 -12.26 -7.54
N LEU A 43 3.92 -13.27 -7.36
CA LEU A 43 3.44 -13.66 -6.02
C LEU A 43 4.62 -13.91 -5.05
N GLY A 44 5.70 -14.52 -5.54
CA GLY A 44 6.92 -14.76 -4.77
C GLY A 44 7.61 -13.47 -4.29
N MET A 45 7.64 -12.41 -5.11
CA MET A 45 8.19 -11.11 -4.71
C MET A 45 7.36 -10.46 -3.61
N ILE A 46 6.03 -10.51 -3.75
CA ILE A 46 5.11 -9.97 -2.74
C ILE A 46 5.30 -10.70 -1.41
N ILE A 47 5.27 -12.04 -1.44
CA ILE A 47 5.47 -12.88 -0.26
C ILE A 47 6.81 -12.55 0.41
N LYS A 48 7.91 -12.45 -0.36
CA LYS A 48 9.24 -12.12 0.17
C LYS A 48 9.27 -10.73 0.81
N SER A 49 8.64 -9.73 0.19
CA SER A 49 8.57 -8.36 0.71
C SER A 49 7.80 -8.29 2.02
N VAL A 50 6.61 -8.93 2.07
CA VAL A 50 5.78 -8.97 3.27
C VAL A 50 6.48 -9.72 4.41
N ILE A 51 7.10 -10.86 4.14
CA ILE A 51 7.89 -11.60 5.14
C ILE A 51 9.03 -10.74 5.68
N LYS A 52 9.75 -10.02 4.81
CA LYS A 52 10.85 -9.14 5.24
C LYS A 52 10.34 -8.05 6.19
N ALA A 53 9.23 -7.40 5.82
CA ALA A 53 8.61 -6.37 6.64
C ALA A 53 8.12 -6.93 7.99
N ASP A 54 7.43 -8.07 7.98
CA ASP A 54 6.90 -8.72 9.18
C ASP A 54 8.05 -9.23 10.08
N LYS A 55 9.13 -9.79 9.52
CA LYS A 55 10.32 -10.21 10.27
C LYS A 55 10.93 -9.05 11.04
N GLN A 56 11.13 -7.91 10.38
CA GLN A 56 11.71 -6.71 11.03
C GLN A 56 10.75 -6.13 12.09
N ARG A 57 9.47 -6.02 11.74
CA ARG A 57 8.47 -5.32 12.55
C ARG A 57 8.04 -6.09 13.79
N LEU A 58 7.86 -7.40 13.65
CA LEU A 58 7.43 -8.30 14.72
C LEU A 58 8.60 -9.00 15.40
N LYS A 59 9.82 -8.81 14.90
CA LYS A 59 11.02 -9.52 15.35
C LYS A 59 10.79 -11.04 15.36
N LEU A 60 10.32 -11.56 14.23
CA LEU A 60 9.99 -12.99 14.10
C LEU A 60 11.24 -13.84 14.32
N THR A 61 11.11 -14.85 15.17
CA THR A 61 12.16 -15.85 15.38
C THR A 61 12.26 -16.77 14.16
N ASP A 62 13.40 -17.44 13.99
CA ASP A 62 13.57 -18.36 12.87
C ASP A 62 12.61 -19.56 12.94
N GLN A 63 12.10 -19.91 14.13
CA GLN A 63 11.05 -20.91 14.31
C GLN A 63 9.66 -20.42 13.85
N GLN A 64 9.38 -19.11 13.95
CA GLN A 64 8.12 -18.51 13.51
C GLN A 64 8.07 -18.32 11.99
N LEU A 65 9.22 -18.13 11.33
CA LEU A 65 9.30 -17.77 9.91
C LEU A 65 8.62 -18.74 8.94
N PRO A 66 8.78 -20.08 9.05
CA PRO A 66 8.11 -21.00 8.14
C PRO A 66 6.58 -20.86 8.17
N LYS A 67 6.01 -20.70 9.37
CA LYS A 67 4.56 -20.58 9.54
C LYS A 67 4.04 -19.20 9.14
N ALA A 68 4.81 -18.15 9.43
CA ALA A 68 4.52 -16.80 8.91
C ALA A 68 4.50 -16.77 7.38
N LYS A 69 5.45 -17.46 6.72
CA LYS A 69 5.49 -17.59 5.26
C LYS A 69 4.24 -18.29 4.71
N GLU A 70 3.78 -19.36 5.35
CA GLU A 70 2.55 -20.05 4.95
C GLU A 70 1.32 -19.13 5.06
N ILE A 71 1.18 -18.43 6.18
CA ILE A 71 0.09 -17.48 6.44
C ILE A 71 0.09 -16.36 5.39
N ILE A 72 1.24 -15.75 5.10
CA ILE A 72 1.38 -14.70 4.09
C ILE A 72 1.07 -15.26 2.69
N THR A 73 1.57 -16.44 2.36
CA THR A 73 1.33 -17.06 1.05
C THR A 73 -0.17 -17.26 0.83
N LYS A 74 -0.88 -17.81 1.82
CA LYS A 74 -2.33 -17.99 1.77
C LYS A 74 -3.06 -16.67 1.59
N ALA A 75 -2.69 -15.62 2.34
CA ALA A 75 -3.29 -14.30 2.21
C ALA A 75 -3.09 -13.71 0.81
N VAL A 76 -1.88 -13.79 0.26
CA VAL A 76 -1.55 -13.28 -1.08
C VAL A 76 -2.34 -14.03 -2.17
N VAL A 77 -2.47 -15.35 -2.06
CA VAL A 77 -3.28 -16.16 -2.99
C VAL A 77 -4.76 -15.79 -2.88
N ASN A 78 -5.32 -15.71 -1.67
CA ASN A 78 -6.71 -15.34 -1.44
C ASN A 78 -7.04 -13.95 -1.98
N PHE A 79 -6.14 -12.98 -1.80
CA PHE A 79 -6.29 -11.65 -2.38
C PHE A 79 -6.33 -11.72 -3.90
N ASN A 80 -5.36 -12.40 -4.52
CA ASN A 80 -5.30 -12.53 -5.97
C ASN A 80 -6.54 -13.22 -6.57
N ASP A 81 -7.04 -14.27 -5.93
CA ASP A 81 -8.25 -14.95 -6.39
C ASP A 81 -9.51 -14.11 -6.17
N GLY A 82 -9.57 -13.35 -5.08
CA GLY A 82 -10.61 -12.35 -4.86
C GLY A 82 -10.61 -11.28 -5.96
N ILE A 83 -9.43 -10.78 -6.36
CA ILE A 83 -9.28 -9.82 -7.46
C ILE A 83 -9.82 -10.39 -8.77
N LYS A 84 -9.51 -11.65 -9.11
CA LYS A 84 -10.06 -12.30 -10.32
C LYS A 84 -11.58 -12.32 -10.29
N LYS A 85 -12.19 -12.69 -9.16
CA LYS A 85 -13.65 -12.68 -8.98
C LYS A 85 -14.25 -11.27 -9.09
N LEU A 86 -13.57 -10.26 -8.54
CA LEU A 86 -14.01 -8.86 -8.66
C LEU A 86 -13.92 -8.35 -10.09
N LYS A 87 -12.87 -8.71 -10.85
CA LYS A 87 -12.76 -8.37 -12.27
C LYS A 87 -13.92 -8.95 -13.07
N ALA A 88 -14.33 -10.20 -12.78
CA ALA A 88 -15.45 -10.86 -13.45
C ALA A 88 -16.83 -10.28 -13.07
N SER A 89 -16.99 -9.77 -11.84
CA SER A 89 -18.27 -9.31 -11.29
C SER A 89 -18.44 -7.78 -11.21
N GLY A 90 -17.55 -7.03 -11.84
CA GLY A 90 -17.49 -5.57 -11.77
C GLY A 90 -16.73 -5.08 -10.54
N MET A 91 -15.46 -4.72 -10.75
CA MET A 91 -14.55 -4.20 -9.73
C MET A 91 -14.81 -2.71 -9.49
N ASN A 92 -14.81 -2.31 -8.21
CA ASN A 92 -14.76 -0.91 -7.81
C ASN A 92 -13.94 -0.79 -6.50
N GLN A 93 -13.57 0.44 -6.15
CA GLN A 93 -12.73 0.70 -4.97
C GLN A 93 -13.35 0.20 -3.67
N LYS A 94 -14.66 0.30 -3.50
CA LYS A 94 -15.36 -0.19 -2.30
C LYS A 94 -15.22 -1.71 -2.16
N LYS A 95 -15.50 -2.47 -3.22
CA LYS A 95 -15.37 -3.94 -3.23
C LYS A 95 -13.91 -4.37 -3.02
N LEU A 96 -12.99 -3.63 -3.61
CA LEU A 96 -11.56 -3.87 -3.48
C LEU A 96 -11.06 -3.62 -2.04
N ARG A 97 -11.52 -2.54 -1.40
CA ARG A 97 -11.26 -2.25 0.02
C ARG A 97 -11.81 -3.34 0.94
N VAL A 98 -13.05 -3.76 0.73
CA VAL A 98 -13.67 -4.86 1.49
C VAL A 98 -12.86 -6.15 1.36
N LEU A 99 -12.44 -6.50 0.14
CA LEU A 99 -11.57 -7.66 -0.09
C LEU A 99 -10.23 -7.53 0.66
N ALA A 100 -9.58 -6.37 0.56
CA ALA A 100 -8.30 -6.13 1.22
C ALA A 100 -8.38 -6.22 2.75
N VAL A 101 -9.42 -5.62 3.35
CA VAL A 101 -9.68 -5.70 4.79
C VAL A 101 -9.93 -7.15 5.21
N GLY A 102 -10.81 -7.86 4.51
CA GLY A 102 -11.16 -9.25 4.85
C GLY A 102 -9.94 -10.18 4.81
N VAL A 103 -9.12 -10.10 3.76
CA VAL A 103 -7.91 -10.92 3.65
C VAL A 103 -6.88 -10.57 4.72
N GLU A 104 -6.69 -9.28 5.01
CA GLU A 104 -5.75 -8.87 6.05
C GLU A 104 -6.25 -9.24 7.46
N ASP A 105 -7.56 -9.14 7.72
CA ASP A 105 -8.18 -9.59 8.98
C ASP A 105 -7.91 -11.08 9.22
N GLU A 106 -8.15 -11.92 8.22
CA GLU A 106 -7.85 -13.37 8.27
C GLU A 106 -6.36 -13.63 8.52
N LYS A 107 -5.48 -12.87 7.85
CA LYS A 107 -4.03 -12.98 8.04
C LYS A 107 -3.65 -12.66 9.48
N VAL A 108 -4.16 -11.55 10.03
CA VAL A 108 -3.87 -11.15 11.41
C VAL A 108 -4.39 -12.20 12.38
N LEU A 109 -5.62 -12.70 12.22
CA LEU A 109 -6.15 -13.76 13.07
C LEU A 109 -5.28 -15.03 13.03
N ALA A 110 -4.81 -15.45 11.85
CA ALA A 110 -3.93 -16.60 11.70
C ALA A 110 -2.57 -16.41 12.42
N TYR A 111 -2.04 -15.18 12.45
CA TYR A 111 -0.81 -14.87 13.18
C TYR A 111 -0.93 -15.08 14.69
N LYS A 112 -2.14 -15.02 15.27
CA LYS A 112 -2.35 -15.17 16.72
C LYS A 112 -1.80 -16.49 17.28
N ALA A 113 -1.80 -17.55 16.46
CA ALA A 113 -1.32 -18.87 16.87
C ALA A 113 0.22 -18.99 16.91
N ILE A 114 0.95 -18.05 16.29
CA ILE A 114 2.42 -18.15 16.16
C ILE A 114 3.17 -17.00 16.85
N LEU A 115 2.49 -15.90 17.15
CA LEU A 115 3.09 -14.73 17.78
C LEU A 115 2.94 -14.76 19.31
N THR A 116 3.88 -14.14 20.01
CA THR A 116 3.66 -13.80 21.42
C THR A 116 2.54 -12.75 21.55
N PRO A 117 1.92 -12.59 22.73
CA PRO A 117 0.91 -11.54 22.95
C PRO A 117 1.40 -10.13 22.58
N GLU A 118 2.66 -9.81 22.86
CA GLU A 118 3.28 -8.51 22.56
C GLU A 118 3.46 -8.31 21.06
N GLN A 119 3.97 -9.32 20.35
CA GLN A 119 4.10 -9.32 18.90
C GLN A 119 2.72 -9.18 18.24
N TYR A 120 1.73 -9.90 18.75
CA TYR A 120 0.36 -9.83 18.25
C TYR A 120 -0.25 -8.45 18.45
N LYS A 121 -0.05 -7.84 19.62
CA LYS A 121 -0.51 -6.46 19.89
C LYS A 121 0.11 -5.45 18.94
N ILE A 122 1.40 -5.58 18.62
CA ILE A 122 2.07 -4.74 17.62
C ILE A 122 1.40 -4.90 16.24
N LEU A 123 1.17 -6.15 15.83
CA LEU A 123 0.51 -6.47 14.57
C LEU A 123 -0.91 -5.87 14.50
N VAL A 124 -1.75 -6.09 15.51
CA VAL A 124 -3.13 -5.57 15.58
C VAL A 124 -3.13 -4.04 15.58
N THR A 125 -2.21 -3.41 16.31
CA THR A 125 -2.10 -1.94 16.34
C THR A 125 -1.80 -1.38 14.96
N GLN A 126 -0.87 -2.00 14.22
CA GLN A 126 -0.52 -1.57 12.86
C GLN A 126 -1.64 -1.86 11.87
N HIS A 127 -2.28 -3.01 12.01
CA HIS A 127 -3.44 -3.39 11.20
C HIS A 127 -4.54 -2.34 11.30
N LYS A 128 -4.93 -1.93 12.51
CA LYS A 128 -5.94 -0.89 12.75
C LYS A 128 -5.55 0.50 12.25
N LYS A 129 -4.25 0.81 12.16
CA LYS A 129 -3.79 2.07 11.54
C LYS A 129 -4.06 2.09 10.03
N VAL A 130 -3.94 0.94 9.36
CA VAL A 130 -4.16 0.83 7.91
C VAL A 130 -5.63 0.57 7.59
N TYR A 131 -6.30 -0.21 8.44
CA TYR A 131 -7.70 -0.61 8.31
C TYR A 131 -8.47 -0.27 9.60
N PRO A 132 -8.84 1.01 9.82
CA PRO A 132 -9.61 1.42 10.98
C PRO A 132 -10.97 0.73 11.09
N GLU A 133 -11.52 0.25 9.98
CA GLU A 133 -12.77 -0.50 9.90
C GLU A 133 -12.64 -1.99 10.31
N SER A 134 -11.43 -2.48 10.56
CA SER A 134 -11.19 -3.86 10.96
C SER A 134 -11.85 -4.18 12.31
N LYS A 135 -12.38 -5.40 12.41
CA LYS A 135 -12.99 -5.92 13.65
C LYS A 135 -12.02 -6.76 14.49
N VAL A 136 -10.77 -6.92 14.05
CA VAL A 136 -9.79 -7.78 14.74
C VAL A 136 -9.37 -7.16 16.07
N SER A 137 -9.23 -7.99 17.11
CA SER A 137 -8.83 -7.60 18.47
C SER A 137 -7.79 -8.54 19.06
#